data_AF-A0A954IHI2-F1
#
_entry.id   AF-A0A954IHI2-F1
#
_cell.length_a   1.000
_cell.length_b   1.000
_cell.length_c   1.000
_cell.angle_alpha   90.00
_cell.angle_beta   90.00
_cell.angle_gamma   90.00
#
_symmetry.space_group_name_H-M   'P 1'
#
loop_
_entity.id
_entity.type
_entity.pdbx_description
1 polymer ?
#
loop_
_entity_poly.entity_id
_entity_poly.type
_entity_poly.pdbx_seq_one_letter_code
_entity_poly.pdbx_strand_id
1 'polypeptide(L)'
;MSDRSHPDTHTRARQLCMALVLSVLLPGLLPGLVGCSRSEPEQQFVSKPAQERGERRAFHGAPPVIPHPPLTGTCVNCHTPEGGRQVVGIGVSPANPHTRTPGMSEQSRCRQCHVFRAADDEFVASDFVAATLTGTRGERAFPEAPPVIPHDRFMREDCDACHTGSAARQEIVCKHADRQRCTQCHVHQTVVPEFASR
;
A
#
# COMPACT_ATOMS: atom_id res chain seq x y z
N MET A 1 -7.07 17.05 52.27
CA MET A 1 -8.16 16.05 52.24
C MET A 1 -8.32 15.59 50.81
N SER A 2 -7.96 14.32 50.59
CA SER A 2 -8.29 13.40 49.49
C SER A 2 -8.13 13.86 48.02
N ASP A 3 -6.98 13.48 47.50
CA ASP A 3 -6.70 12.94 46.17
C ASP A 3 -7.77 11.93 45.67
N ARG A 4 -8.21 12.04 44.40
CA ARG A 4 -8.74 10.92 43.59
C ARG A 4 -8.44 11.10 42.11
N SER A 5 -7.28 10.55 41.77
CA SER A 5 -6.90 10.00 40.47
C SER A 5 -7.97 9.09 39.84
N HIS A 6 -8.22 9.26 38.53
CA HIS A 6 -9.01 8.34 37.70
C HIS A 6 -8.13 7.20 37.18
N PRO A 7 -8.53 5.93 37.29
CA PRO A 7 -7.74 4.79 36.82
C PRO A 7 -7.98 4.41 35.35
N ASP A 8 -6.89 3.96 34.74
CA ASP A 8 -6.75 3.34 33.43
C ASP A 8 -7.61 2.09 33.25
N THR A 9 -8.17 1.92 32.05
CA THR A 9 -8.79 0.66 31.59
C THR A 9 -7.99 0.08 30.42
N HIS A 10 -6.96 -0.70 30.75
CA HIS A 10 -6.34 -1.64 29.81
C HIS A 10 -7.13 -2.96 29.80
N THR A 11 -7.96 -3.17 28.80
CA THR A 11 -8.58 -4.48 28.53
C THR A 11 -7.64 -5.34 27.67
N ARG A 12 -6.81 -6.17 28.31
CA ARG A 12 -6.17 -7.34 27.67
C ARG A 12 -6.84 -8.61 28.18
N ALA A 13 -7.80 -9.11 27.43
CA ALA A 13 -8.36 -10.44 27.62
C ALA A 13 -7.32 -11.49 27.19
N ARG A 14 -6.66 -12.13 28.16
CA ARG A 14 -5.93 -13.39 27.95
C ARG A 14 -6.91 -14.53 28.25
N GLN A 15 -7.40 -15.19 27.22
CA GLN A 15 -8.13 -16.46 27.35
C GLN A 15 -7.14 -17.55 27.73
N LEU A 16 -7.24 -18.02 28.97
CA LEU A 16 -6.60 -19.25 29.46
C LEU A 16 -7.55 -20.42 29.17
N CYS A 17 -7.21 -21.25 28.19
CA CYS A 17 -7.81 -22.58 28.03
C CYS A 17 -7.29 -23.47 29.16
N MET A 18 -8.12 -23.72 30.17
CA MET A 18 -7.87 -24.74 31.19
C MET A 18 -8.44 -26.07 30.70
N ALA A 19 -7.57 -26.99 30.30
CA ALA A 19 -7.93 -28.36 29.95
C ALA A 19 -8.13 -29.18 31.24
N LEU A 20 -9.35 -29.65 31.48
CA LEU A 20 -9.68 -30.60 32.53
C LEU A 20 -9.33 -32.01 32.02
N VAL A 21 -8.38 -32.68 32.67
CA VAL A 21 -8.03 -34.08 32.40
C VAL A 21 -8.96 -34.97 33.21
N LEU A 22 -9.86 -35.69 32.52
CA LEU A 22 -10.63 -36.78 33.12
C LEU A 22 -10.22 -38.10 32.45
N SER A 23 -9.50 -38.91 33.21
CA SER A 23 -8.98 -40.22 32.79
C SER A 23 -10.07 -41.29 32.91
N VAL A 24 -10.54 -41.83 31.78
CA VAL A 24 -11.30 -43.09 31.74
C VAL A 24 -10.70 -43.98 30.65
N LEU A 25 -10.28 -45.16 31.08
CA LEU A 25 -9.67 -46.24 30.30
C LEU A 25 -10.70 -46.91 29.38
N LEU A 26 -10.39 -46.99 28.08
CA LEU A 26 -10.97 -47.99 27.17
C LEU A 26 -9.96 -48.30 26.03
N PRO A 27 -9.62 -49.58 25.78
CA PRO A 27 -8.72 -49.97 24.71
C PRO A 27 -9.51 -50.29 23.43
N GLY A 28 -9.09 -49.78 22.27
CA GLY A 28 -9.58 -50.29 20.99
C GLY A 28 -9.46 -49.33 19.81
N LEU A 29 -8.72 -49.80 18.79
CA LEU A 29 -8.68 -49.35 17.39
C LEU A 29 -7.97 -48.02 17.05
N LEU A 30 -6.72 -48.17 16.62
CA LEU A 30 -6.02 -47.27 15.70
C LEU A 30 -6.69 -47.32 14.32
N PRO A 31 -6.97 -46.16 13.71
CA PRO A 31 -6.52 -45.99 12.33
C PRO A 31 -5.88 -44.61 12.05
N GLY A 32 -4.82 -44.65 11.26
CA GLY A 32 -4.60 -43.64 10.21
C GLY A 32 -3.88 -42.35 10.61
N LEU A 33 -2.54 -42.42 10.66
CA LEU A 33 -1.67 -41.28 10.35
C LEU A 33 -1.84 -40.89 8.87
N VAL A 34 -2.75 -39.96 8.55
CA VAL A 34 -2.80 -39.23 7.28
C VAL A 34 -3.44 -37.86 7.56
N GLY A 35 -2.87 -36.70 7.25
CA GLY A 35 -1.62 -36.45 6.57
C GLY A 35 -1.09 -35.07 6.92
N CYS A 36 0.21 -34.89 6.69
CA CYS A 36 0.81 -33.58 6.56
C CYS A 36 0.05 -32.81 5.48
N SER A 37 -0.70 -31.78 5.88
CA SER A 37 -1.15 -30.74 4.98
C SER A 37 0.10 -30.16 4.34
N ARG A 38 0.38 -30.51 3.09
CA ARG A 38 1.31 -29.72 2.28
C ARG A 38 0.67 -28.35 2.18
N SER A 39 1.22 -27.38 2.92
CA SER A 39 0.98 -25.97 2.63
C SER A 39 1.28 -25.79 1.15
N GLU A 40 0.25 -25.45 0.36
CA GLU A 40 0.45 -25.05 -1.02
C GLU A 40 1.54 -23.96 -1.02
N PRO A 41 2.47 -23.98 -1.98
CA PRO A 41 3.47 -22.93 -2.06
C PRO A 41 2.72 -21.62 -2.15
N GLU A 42 2.93 -20.75 -1.16
CA GLU A 42 2.36 -19.41 -1.12
C GLU A 42 2.72 -18.74 -2.44
N GLN A 43 1.75 -18.66 -3.35
CA GLN A 43 1.96 -18.01 -4.64
C GLN A 43 2.39 -16.58 -4.31
N GLN A 44 3.64 -16.26 -4.59
CA GLN A 44 4.17 -14.95 -4.30
C GLN A 44 3.67 -14.02 -5.41
N PHE A 45 2.48 -13.44 -5.22
CA PHE A 45 1.91 -12.52 -6.20
C PHE A 45 2.74 -11.24 -6.22
N VAL A 46 3.45 -11.04 -7.32
CA VAL A 46 4.28 -9.85 -7.57
C VAL A 46 3.39 -8.67 -7.96
N SER A 47 3.64 -7.51 -7.36
CA SER A 47 2.98 -6.25 -7.74
C SER A 47 3.27 -5.93 -9.22
N LYS A 48 2.30 -5.33 -9.91
CA LYS A 48 2.49 -4.97 -11.32
C LYS A 48 3.60 -3.91 -11.49
N PRO A 49 4.43 -4.00 -12.55
CA PRO A 49 5.49 -3.02 -12.83
C PRO A 49 4.99 -1.58 -12.93
N ALA A 50 5.89 -0.63 -12.75
CA ALA A 50 5.57 0.80 -12.78
C ALA A 50 4.89 1.24 -14.09
N GLN A 51 5.30 0.67 -15.23
CA GLN A 51 4.76 0.97 -16.55
C GLN A 51 3.29 0.58 -16.68
N GLU A 52 2.93 -0.67 -16.36
CA GLU A 52 1.54 -1.16 -16.43
C GLU A 52 0.61 -0.36 -15.48
N ARG A 53 1.10 0.05 -14.31
CA ARG A 53 0.34 0.93 -13.41
C ARG A 53 0.21 2.35 -13.94
N GLY A 54 1.15 2.79 -14.78
CA GLY A 54 1.15 4.08 -15.46
C GLY A 54 0.06 4.17 -16.53
N GLU A 55 -0.16 3.09 -17.28
CA GLU A 55 -1.19 2.99 -18.33
C GLU A 55 -2.62 3.22 -17.81
N ARG A 56 -2.84 3.04 -16.50
CA ARG A 56 -4.12 3.30 -15.85
C ARG A 56 -4.37 4.78 -15.57
N ARG A 57 -3.48 5.68 -15.98
CA ARG A 57 -3.56 7.12 -15.72
C ARG A 57 -3.52 7.86 -17.05
N ALA A 58 -4.30 8.93 -17.16
CA ALA A 58 -4.25 9.81 -18.33
C ALA A 58 -2.89 10.52 -18.47
N PHE A 59 -2.28 10.88 -17.34
CA PHE A 59 -0.95 11.51 -17.27
C PHE A 59 -0.31 11.21 -15.90
N HIS A 60 0.97 11.52 -15.74
CA HIS A 60 1.64 11.33 -14.46
C HIS A 60 1.03 12.22 -13.37
N GLY A 61 0.69 11.64 -12.23
CA GLY A 61 -0.01 12.35 -11.16
C GLY A 61 -1.52 12.13 -11.19
N ALA A 62 -2.13 11.98 -12.38
CA ALA A 62 -3.57 11.76 -12.53
C ALA A 62 -4.05 10.54 -11.73
N PRO A 63 -5.22 10.60 -11.05
CA PRO A 63 -5.80 9.44 -10.40
C PRO A 63 -5.94 8.26 -11.37
N PRO A 64 -5.55 7.03 -10.99
CA PRO A 64 -5.71 5.87 -11.83
C PRO A 64 -7.19 5.45 -11.92
N VAL A 65 -7.58 4.96 -13.10
CA VAL A 65 -8.86 4.24 -13.28
C VAL A 65 -8.84 2.94 -12.48
N ILE A 66 -10.03 2.49 -12.07
CA ILE A 66 -10.22 1.24 -11.33
C ILE A 66 -10.21 0.07 -12.33
N PRO A 67 -9.21 -0.84 -12.29
CA PRO A 67 -9.00 -1.87 -13.32
C PRO A 67 -9.71 -3.20 -13.01
N HIS A 68 -10.66 -3.20 -12.07
CA HIS A 68 -11.39 -4.39 -11.64
C HIS A 68 -12.88 -4.06 -11.58
N PRO A 69 -13.77 -5.07 -11.69
CA PRO A 69 -15.21 -4.84 -11.53
C PRO A 69 -15.53 -4.34 -10.11
N PRO A 70 -16.69 -3.70 -9.90
CA PRO A 70 -17.14 -3.36 -8.56
C PRO A 70 -17.20 -4.61 -7.67
N LEU A 71 -16.47 -4.57 -6.55
CA LEU A 71 -16.47 -5.62 -5.54
C LEU A 71 -17.37 -5.22 -4.36
N THR A 72 -17.82 -6.21 -3.60
CA THR A 72 -18.57 -5.99 -2.35
C THR A 72 -17.64 -5.44 -1.25
N GLY A 73 -18.13 -4.48 -0.45
CA GLY A 73 -17.37 -3.88 0.67
C GLY A 73 -16.83 -2.48 0.36
N THR A 74 -15.95 -1.99 1.22
CA THR A 74 -15.31 -0.68 1.09
C THR A 74 -13.94 -0.80 0.42
N CYS A 75 -13.50 0.28 -0.26
CA CYS A 75 -12.22 0.28 -0.99
C CYS A 75 -11.03 -0.10 -0.09
N VAL A 76 -11.03 0.40 1.15
CA VAL A 76 -9.93 0.20 2.12
C VAL A 76 -9.81 -1.22 2.66
N ASN A 77 -10.81 -2.08 2.45
CA ASN A 77 -10.68 -3.51 2.79
C ASN A 77 -9.55 -4.18 1.98
N CYS A 78 -9.29 -3.69 0.78
CA CYS A 78 -8.19 -4.16 -0.06
C CYS A 78 -7.07 -3.12 -0.15
N HIS A 79 -7.41 -1.85 -0.37
CA HIS A 79 -6.44 -0.76 -0.48
C HIS A 79 -5.99 -0.27 0.90
N THR A 80 -5.24 -1.10 1.62
CA THR A 80 -4.77 -0.79 2.98
C THR A 80 -3.56 0.15 2.96
N PRO A 81 -3.27 0.87 4.07
CA PRO A 81 -2.03 1.64 4.21
C PRO A 81 -0.76 0.77 4.12
N GLU A 82 -0.80 -0.45 4.66
CA GLU A 82 0.41 -1.24 4.97
C GLU A 82 0.95 -2.08 3.80
N GLY A 83 0.29 -2.09 2.64
CA GLY A 83 0.81 -2.83 1.49
C GLY A 83 -0.19 -3.53 0.59
N GLY A 84 -1.49 -3.22 0.69
CA GLY A 84 -2.52 -3.70 -0.22
C GLY A 84 -2.79 -5.21 -0.14
N ARG A 85 -4.06 -5.59 -0.10
CA ARG A 85 -4.47 -7.00 0.04
C ARG A 85 -4.43 -7.72 -1.31
N GLN A 86 -4.04 -8.99 -1.25
CA GLN A 86 -4.22 -9.92 -2.36
C GLN A 86 -5.68 -10.34 -2.50
N VAL A 87 -6.20 -10.26 -3.72
CA VAL A 87 -7.56 -10.65 -4.07
C VAL A 87 -7.50 -11.77 -5.10
N VAL A 88 -8.10 -12.91 -4.76
CA VAL A 88 -8.10 -14.11 -5.62
C VAL A 88 -8.69 -13.76 -6.99
N GLY A 89 -7.99 -14.17 -8.06
CA GLY A 89 -8.41 -13.91 -9.44
C GLY A 89 -8.20 -12.48 -9.95
N ILE A 90 -7.71 -11.55 -9.10
CA ILE A 90 -7.44 -10.15 -9.49
C ILE A 90 -5.96 -9.80 -9.29
N GLY A 91 -5.37 -10.22 -8.17
CA GLY A 91 -3.97 -9.94 -7.81
C GLY A 91 -3.85 -9.05 -6.58
N VAL A 92 -2.67 -8.43 -6.41
CA VAL A 92 -2.38 -7.56 -5.26
C VAL A 92 -2.91 -6.15 -5.52
N SER A 93 -3.82 -5.70 -4.67
CA SER A 93 -4.30 -4.31 -4.71
C SER A 93 -3.18 -3.35 -4.29
N PRO A 94 -3.14 -2.12 -4.83
CA PRO A 94 -2.19 -1.13 -4.38
C PRO A 94 -2.55 -0.56 -3.00
N ALA A 95 -1.53 -0.28 -2.19
CA ALA A 95 -1.73 0.43 -0.92
C ALA A 95 -2.28 1.85 -1.14
N ASN A 96 -3.02 2.36 -0.16
CA ASN A 96 -3.62 3.69 -0.20
C ASN A 96 -2.58 4.77 0.17
N PRO A 97 -2.19 5.67 -0.76
CA PRO A 97 -1.20 6.70 -0.47
C PRO A 97 -1.79 7.94 0.26
N HIS A 98 -3.11 7.99 0.46
CA HIS A 98 -3.82 9.18 0.96
C HIS A 98 -4.05 9.19 2.46
N THR A 99 -3.56 8.19 3.18
CA THR A 99 -3.75 7.99 4.64
C THR A 99 -3.16 9.14 5.46
N ARG A 100 -2.13 9.81 4.93
CA ARG A 100 -1.45 10.96 5.53
C ARG A 100 -1.79 12.29 4.86
N THR A 101 -2.67 12.31 3.86
CA THR A 101 -3.06 13.53 3.15
C THR A 101 -4.09 14.31 3.98
N PRO A 102 -3.86 15.58 4.34
CA PRO A 102 -4.83 16.38 5.07
C PRO A 102 -6.18 16.47 4.36
N GLY A 103 -7.28 16.25 5.08
CA GLY A 103 -8.63 16.25 4.54
C GLY A 103 -9.04 14.97 3.82
N MET A 104 -8.13 14.01 3.65
CA MET A 104 -8.43 12.64 3.24
C MET A 104 -8.41 11.71 4.47
N SER A 105 -9.22 10.67 4.42
CA SER A 105 -9.36 9.62 5.43
C SER A 105 -9.57 8.25 4.77
N GLU A 106 -9.54 7.18 5.55
CA GLU A 106 -9.89 5.81 5.12
C GLU A 106 -11.32 5.69 4.58
N GLN A 107 -12.20 6.64 4.89
CA GLN A 107 -13.58 6.67 4.43
C GLN A 107 -13.82 7.72 3.33
N SER A 108 -12.74 8.24 2.73
CA SER A 108 -12.84 9.23 1.67
C SER A 108 -13.70 8.71 0.52
N ARG A 109 -14.41 9.62 -0.15
CA ARG A 109 -15.17 9.30 -1.36
C ARG A 109 -14.20 9.05 -2.52
N CYS A 110 -13.54 7.88 -2.53
CA CYS A 110 -12.52 7.50 -3.51
C CYS A 110 -13.01 7.68 -4.95
N ARG A 111 -14.29 7.41 -5.18
CA ARG A 111 -14.95 7.48 -6.49
C ARG A 111 -15.15 8.90 -7.04
N GLN A 112 -14.81 9.93 -6.27
CA GLN A 112 -14.73 11.30 -6.80
C GLN A 112 -13.54 11.48 -7.74
N CYS A 113 -12.46 10.70 -7.52
CA CYS A 113 -11.22 10.81 -8.30
C CYS A 113 -10.94 9.51 -9.07
N HIS A 114 -11.23 8.35 -8.48
CA HIS A 114 -11.00 7.04 -9.10
C HIS A 114 -12.28 6.51 -9.71
N VAL A 115 -12.33 6.44 -11.03
CA VAL A 115 -13.52 6.01 -11.76
C VAL A 115 -13.32 4.62 -12.36
N PHE A 116 -14.43 3.88 -12.49
CA PHE A 116 -14.44 2.65 -13.27
C PHE A 116 -14.38 2.97 -14.76
N ARG A 117 -13.70 2.12 -15.52
CA ARG A 117 -13.74 2.18 -16.98
C ARG A 117 -15.10 1.65 -17.46
N ALA A 118 -15.79 2.42 -18.28
CA ALA A 118 -17.10 2.04 -18.82
C ALA A 118 -17.02 1.34 -20.18
N ALA A 119 -15.98 1.64 -20.97
CA ALA A 119 -15.72 1.05 -22.28
C ALA A 119 -14.21 1.02 -22.57
N ASP A 120 -13.79 0.06 -23.41
CA ASP A 120 -12.39 -0.08 -23.81
C ASP A 120 -11.98 0.84 -24.97
N ASP A 121 -12.97 1.36 -25.70
CA ASP A 121 -12.78 2.24 -26.84
C ASP A 121 -13.27 3.67 -26.55
N GLU A 122 -12.73 4.63 -27.30
CA GLU A 122 -13.15 6.02 -27.25
C GLU A 122 -14.46 6.21 -28.03
N PHE A 123 -15.37 7.04 -27.50
CA PHE A 123 -16.57 7.44 -28.26
C PHE A 123 -16.20 8.32 -29.46
N VAL A 124 -15.23 9.22 -29.26
CA VAL A 124 -14.64 10.10 -30.27
C VAL A 124 -13.15 10.23 -29.94
N ALA A 125 -12.31 10.26 -30.97
CA ALA A 125 -10.87 10.43 -30.83
C ALA A 125 -10.52 11.68 -30.02
N SER A 126 -9.52 11.55 -29.14
CA SER A 126 -9.00 12.67 -28.34
C SER A 126 -7.64 13.11 -28.85
N ASP A 127 -7.46 14.42 -29.11
CA ASP A 127 -6.15 15.02 -29.42
C ASP A 127 -5.32 15.32 -28.15
N PHE A 128 -5.74 14.81 -26.99
CA PHE A 128 -5.01 15.00 -25.74
C PHE A 128 -3.63 14.36 -25.79
N VAL A 129 -2.59 15.15 -25.52
CA VAL A 129 -1.23 14.67 -25.36
C VAL A 129 -0.77 14.92 -23.93
N ALA A 130 -0.46 13.85 -23.21
CA ALA A 130 0.11 13.95 -21.87
C ALA A 130 1.51 14.60 -21.93
N ALA A 131 1.80 15.48 -20.97
CA ALA A 131 3.14 16.03 -20.83
C ALA A 131 4.17 14.91 -20.61
N THR A 132 5.29 14.96 -21.34
CA THR A 132 6.41 14.04 -21.13
C THR A 132 6.98 14.23 -19.74
N LEU A 133 7.05 13.15 -18.95
CA LEU A 133 7.66 13.23 -17.64
C LEU A 133 9.19 13.22 -17.78
N THR A 134 9.83 14.29 -17.33
CA THR A 134 11.27 14.32 -17.10
C THR A 134 11.57 13.96 -15.65
N GLY A 135 12.70 13.30 -15.41
CA GLY A 135 13.16 13.04 -14.04
C GLY A 135 12.42 11.95 -13.29
N THR A 136 11.93 10.87 -13.91
CA THR A 136 11.25 9.73 -13.23
C THR A 136 12.11 9.00 -12.18
N ARG A 137 13.43 9.27 -12.17
CA ARG A 137 14.40 8.74 -11.22
C ARG A 137 15.01 9.89 -10.44
N GLY A 138 15.01 9.77 -9.12
CA GLY A 138 15.71 10.71 -8.25
C GLY A 138 17.22 10.70 -8.51
N GLU A 139 17.76 11.84 -8.91
CA GLU A 139 19.20 12.06 -9.00
C GLU A 139 19.86 11.94 -7.62
N ARG A 140 21.15 11.61 -7.64
CA ARG A 140 21.99 11.50 -6.44
C ARG A 140 23.22 12.37 -6.63
N ALA A 141 23.65 13.04 -5.56
CA ALA A 141 24.91 13.78 -5.57
C ALA A 141 26.13 12.85 -5.72
N PHE A 142 26.06 11.65 -5.16
CA PHE A 142 27.06 10.57 -5.26
C PHE A 142 26.37 9.20 -5.05
N PRO A 143 27.00 8.06 -5.38
CA PRO A 143 26.30 6.76 -5.45
C PRO A 143 25.52 6.37 -4.17
N GLU A 144 26.07 6.69 -2.99
CA GLU A 144 25.49 6.37 -1.69
C GLU A 144 24.54 7.46 -1.16
N ALA A 145 24.52 8.65 -1.76
CA ALA A 145 23.67 9.76 -1.33
C ALA A 145 22.19 9.38 -1.50
N PRO A 146 21.29 9.76 -0.58
CA PRO A 146 19.85 9.60 -0.77
C PRO A 146 19.40 10.24 -2.09
N PRO A 147 18.60 9.56 -2.92
CA PRO A 147 18.04 10.15 -4.12
C PRO A 147 17.04 11.25 -3.75
N VAL A 148 17.02 12.32 -4.55
CA VAL A 148 15.95 13.32 -4.45
C VAL A 148 14.60 12.69 -4.79
N ILE A 149 13.50 13.28 -4.30
CA ILE A 149 12.14 12.85 -4.64
C ILE A 149 11.81 13.44 -6.03
N PRO A 150 11.62 12.59 -7.06
CA PRO A 150 11.46 13.03 -8.45
C PRO A 150 10.05 13.50 -8.81
N HIS A 151 9.11 13.44 -7.87
CA HIS A 151 7.70 13.65 -8.14
C HIS A 151 7.06 14.51 -7.06
N ASP A 152 5.94 15.14 -7.42
CA ASP A 152 5.09 15.84 -6.46
C ASP A 152 4.63 14.86 -5.35
N ARG A 153 4.54 15.38 -4.14
CA ARG A 153 4.14 14.66 -2.94
C ARG A 153 2.68 14.86 -2.60
N PHE A 154 2.02 15.87 -3.16
CA PHE A 154 0.59 16.06 -2.93
C PHE A 154 -0.19 14.80 -3.34
N MET A 155 -1.07 14.31 -2.47
CA MET A 155 -1.82 13.05 -2.65
C MET A 155 -0.92 11.79 -2.69
N ARG A 156 0.34 11.90 -2.26
CA ARG A 156 1.38 10.85 -2.22
C ARG A 156 2.29 11.01 -1.00
N GLU A 157 1.76 11.56 0.08
CA GLU A 157 2.51 11.89 1.28
C GLU A 157 2.92 10.63 2.07
N ASP A 158 2.16 9.54 1.92
CA ASP A 158 2.53 8.23 2.47
C ASP A 158 3.50 7.50 1.53
N CYS A 159 4.80 7.67 1.79
CA CYS A 159 5.88 7.09 1.00
C CYS A 159 5.84 5.55 1.01
N ASP A 160 5.42 4.97 2.15
CA ASP A 160 5.41 3.53 2.36
C ASP A 160 4.42 2.82 1.42
N ALA A 161 3.33 3.49 1.04
CA ALA A 161 2.32 2.95 0.14
C ALA A 161 2.87 2.55 -1.25
N CYS A 162 4.00 3.12 -1.69
CA CYS A 162 4.64 2.79 -2.96
C CYS A 162 6.02 2.15 -2.82
N HIS A 163 6.73 2.44 -1.73
CA HIS A 163 8.12 2.04 -1.53
C HIS A 163 8.29 0.87 -0.55
N THR A 164 7.24 0.45 0.16
CA THR A 164 7.29 -0.59 1.20
C THR A 164 6.13 -1.59 1.05
N GLY A 165 6.32 -2.82 1.54
CA GLY A 165 5.27 -3.85 1.58
C GLY A 165 5.06 -4.59 0.26
N SER A 166 4.08 -5.49 0.23
CA SER A 166 3.80 -6.39 -0.90
C SER A 166 3.31 -5.68 -2.17
N ALA A 167 2.66 -4.53 -2.03
CA ALA A 167 2.23 -3.70 -3.15
C ALA A 167 3.28 -2.70 -3.64
N ALA A 168 4.44 -2.61 -2.98
CA ALA A 168 5.54 -1.76 -3.44
C ALA A 168 5.98 -2.19 -4.83
N ARG A 169 6.42 -1.23 -5.64
CA ARG A 169 6.94 -1.54 -6.97
C ARG A 169 8.38 -2.00 -6.83
N GLN A 170 8.70 -3.16 -7.39
CA GLN A 170 10.01 -3.81 -7.20
C GLN A 170 11.18 -2.90 -7.56
N GLU A 171 10.99 -2.02 -8.55
CA GLU A 171 12.00 -1.10 -9.07
C GLU A 171 12.37 0.01 -8.08
N ILE A 172 11.51 0.31 -7.10
CA ILE A 172 11.66 1.44 -6.16
C ILE A 172 11.55 1.02 -4.70
N VAL A 173 11.60 -0.28 -4.38
CA VAL A 173 11.50 -0.77 -3.01
C VAL A 173 12.59 -0.14 -2.13
N CYS A 174 12.15 0.41 -1.01
CA CYS A 174 13.02 0.99 0.00
C CYS A 174 13.82 -0.12 0.68
N LYS A 175 15.15 0.04 0.70
CA LYS A 175 16.06 -0.92 1.36
C LYS A 175 16.20 -0.70 2.87
N HIS A 176 15.61 0.39 3.39
CA HIS A 176 15.71 0.84 4.77
C HIS A 176 14.35 1.37 5.24
N ALA A 177 13.33 0.52 5.12
CA ALA A 177 11.95 0.84 5.47
C ALA A 177 11.74 1.09 6.99
N ASP A 178 12.73 0.75 7.81
CA ASP A 178 12.80 1.10 9.23
C ASP A 178 12.87 2.62 9.48
N ARG A 179 13.30 3.39 8.47
CA ARG A 179 13.43 4.85 8.54
C ARG A 179 12.12 5.55 8.15
N GLN A 180 11.29 5.84 9.14
CA GLN A 180 9.93 6.36 8.94
C GLN A 180 9.85 7.83 8.47
N ARG A 181 10.91 8.63 8.65
CA ARG A 181 10.93 10.05 8.25
C ARG A 181 11.67 10.25 6.93
N CYS A 182 11.09 9.76 5.82
CA CYS A 182 11.73 9.73 4.50
C CYS A 182 12.26 11.11 4.06
N THR A 183 11.50 12.17 4.32
CA THR A 183 11.84 13.55 3.92
C THR A 183 12.95 14.19 4.74
N GLN A 184 13.44 13.52 5.79
CA GLN A 184 14.63 13.94 6.49
C GLN A 184 15.88 13.79 5.60
N CYS A 185 15.88 12.78 4.72
CA CYS A 185 17.02 12.47 3.86
C CYS A 185 16.71 12.65 2.38
N HIS A 186 15.48 12.36 1.97
CA HIS A 186 15.03 12.49 0.59
C HIS A 186 14.35 13.86 0.41
N VAL A 187 15.06 14.79 -0.21
CA VAL A 187 14.56 16.14 -0.48
C VAL A 187 13.80 16.20 -1.80
N HIS A 188 12.78 17.05 -1.90
CA HIS A 188 12.05 17.24 -3.15
C HIS A 188 12.96 17.90 -4.18
N GLN A 189 12.91 17.43 -5.43
CA GLN A 189 13.62 18.10 -6.51
C GLN A 189 12.96 19.46 -6.76
N THR A 190 13.69 20.54 -6.44
CA THR A 190 13.29 21.90 -6.78
C THR A 190 14.43 22.51 -7.59
N VAL A 191 14.09 23.12 -8.73
CA VAL A 191 15.08 23.87 -9.51
C VAL A 191 15.07 25.29 -8.96
N VAL A 192 15.81 25.52 -7.87
CA VAL A 192 16.03 26.87 -7.34
C VAL A 192 17.50 27.21 -7.59
N PRO A 193 17.82 28.14 -8.50
CA PRO A 193 19.20 28.58 -8.65
C PRO A 193 19.62 29.28 -7.36
N GLU A 194 20.55 28.65 -6.65
CA GLU A 194 21.05 29.08 -5.33
C GLU A 194 21.70 30.48 -5.36
N PHE A 195 22.11 30.94 -6.56
CA PHE A 195 22.70 32.26 -6.80
C PHE A 195 22.23 32.88 -8.13
N ALA A 196 20.93 32.84 -8.45
CA ALA A 196 20.42 33.77 -9.47
C ALA A 196 20.53 35.19 -8.90
N SER A 197 21.62 35.87 -9.23
CA SER A 197 21.92 37.25 -8.85
C SER A 197 20.68 38.13 -9.04
N ARG A 198 20.21 38.72 -7.94
CA ARG A 198 19.30 39.88 -7.99
C ARG A 198 20.05 41.12 -8.44
#